data_AF-A0A803PPE2-F1
#
_entry.id   AF-A0A803PPE2-F1
#
_cell.length_a   1.000
_cell.length_b   1.000
_cell.length_c   1.000
_cell.angle_alpha   90.00
_cell.angle_beta   90.00
_cell.angle_gamma   90.00
#
_symmetry.space_group_name_H-M   'P 1'
#
loop_
_entity.id
_entity.type
_entity.pdbx_description
1 polymer ?
#
loop_
_entity_poly.entity_id
_entity_poly.type
_entity_poly.pdbx_seq_one_letter_code
_entity_poly.pdbx_strand_id
1 'polypeptide(L)' 'MLEAGRTLLSRDAPQCQYRFGFHRPPFNSVNHLHLHCFALPYTPRWKYIKYMSLGPLGFIEADKLIEKIKPST' A
#
# COMPACT_ATOMS: atom_id res chain seq x y z
N MET A 1 -0.87 -11.17 -3.64
CA MET A 1 -0.70 -9.78 -4.13
C MET A 1 0.63 -9.17 -3.67
N LEU A 2 0.95 -9.19 -2.36
CA LEU A 2 2.15 -8.51 -1.84
C LEU A 2 3.47 -9.01 -2.45
N GLU A 3 3.65 -10.33 -2.54
CA GLU A 3 4.84 -10.92 -3.16
C GLU A 3 5.02 -10.49 -4.61
N ALA A 4 3.96 -10.57 -5.42
CA ALA A 4 3.97 -10.08 -6.80
C ALA A 4 4.37 -8.59 -6.87
N GLY A 5 3.84 -7.75 -5.97
CA GLY A 5 4.20 -6.33 -5.87
C GLY A 5 5.68 -6.12 -5.52
N ARG A 6 6.23 -6.92 -4.60
CA ARG A 6 7.67 -6.88 -4.24
C ARG A 6 8.54 -7.26 -5.43
N THR A 7 8.21 -8.34 -6.13
CA THR A 7 8.96 -8.78 -7.31
C THR A 7 8.98 -7.71 -8.40
N LEU A 8 7.85 -7.07 -8.66
CA LEU A 8 7.75 -6.00 -9.66
C LEU A 8 8.59 -4.77 -9.28
N LEU A 9 8.47 -4.27 -8.04
CA LEU A 9 9.24 -3.10 -7.61
C LEU A 9 10.74 -3.38 -7.51
N SER A 10 11.15 -4.55 -7.03
CA SER A 10 12.57 -4.94 -7.01
C SER A 10 13.19 -4.99 -8.40
N ARG A 11 12.41 -5.32 -9.43
CA ARG A 11 12.87 -5.29 -10.82
C ARG A 11 12.91 -3.87 -11.39
N ASP A 12 11.84 -3.10 -11.18
CA ASP A 12 11.61 -1.85 -11.91
C ASP A 12 12.15 -0.60 -11.17
N ALA A 13 12.37 -0.69 -9.86
CA ALA A 13 12.87 0.41 -9.02
C ALA A 13 13.79 -0.07 -7.86
N PRO A 14 14.83 -0.89 -8.12
CA PRO A 14 15.60 -1.64 -7.11
C PRO A 14 16.23 -0.81 -5.98
N GLN A 15 16.51 0.47 -6.23
CA GLN A 15 17.19 1.37 -5.30
C GLN A 15 16.22 2.25 -4.49
N CYS A 16 14.91 2.08 -4.69
CA CYS A 16 13.89 2.86 -4.00
C CYS A 16 13.43 2.18 -2.71
N GLN A 17 12.92 2.99 -1.77
CA GLN A 17 12.13 2.48 -0.66
C GLN A 17 10.73 2.12 -1.13
N TYR A 18 10.18 1.02 -0.63
CA TYR A 18 8.85 0.56 -1.03
C TYR A 18 7.82 0.77 0.06
N ARG A 19 6.60 1.12 -0.36
CA ARG A 19 5.44 1.17 0.52
C ARG A 19 4.26 0.47 -0.12
N PHE A 20 3.67 -0.47 0.61
CA PHE A 20 2.55 -1.30 0.17
C PHE A 20 1.34 -1.06 1.05
N GLY A 21 0.14 -1.06 0.47
CA GLY A 21 -1.08 -0.95 1.27
C GLY A 21 -2.36 -0.72 0.50
N PHE A 22 -3.42 -0.43 1.25
CA PHE A 22 -4.80 -0.37 0.78
C PHE A 22 -5.48 0.93 1.25
N HIS A 23 -6.50 1.39 0.52
CA HIS A 23 -7.36 2.49 0.95
C HIS A 23 -8.47 2.03 1.92
N ARG A 24 -8.82 2.89 2.89
CA ARG A 24 -9.90 2.74 3.87
C ARG A 24 -10.73 4.04 3.98
N PRO A 25 -12.06 4.00 3.79
CA PRO A 25 -12.77 2.95 3.07
C PRO A 25 -12.14 2.75 1.68
N PRO A 26 -12.38 1.62 1.01
CA PRO A 26 -11.82 1.40 -0.31
C PRO A 26 -12.35 2.48 -1.29
N PHE A 27 -11.52 3.50 -1.56
CA PHE A 27 -11.81 4.59 -2.49
C PHE A 27 -11.62 4.07 -3.92
N ASN A 28 -12.59 3.28 -4.33
CA ASN A 28 -12.52 2.41 -5.49
C ASN A 28 -13.08 3.09 -6.74
N SER A 29 -12.31 3.10 -7.83
CA SER A 29 -12.88 3.30 -9.18
C SER A 29 -13.59 2.03 -9.69
N VAL A 30 -13.24 0.86 -9.14
CA VAL A 30 -13.85 -0.45 -9.43
C VAL A 30 -13.98 -1.21 -8.11
N ASN A 31 -15.09 -1.91 -7.90
CA ASN A 31 -15.43 -2.53 -6.62
C ASN A 31 -14.65 -3.84 -6.32
N HIS A 32 -13.32 -3.76 -6.25
CA HIS A 32 -12.43 -4.84 -5.84
C HIS A 32 -11.34 -4.33 -4.89
N LEU A 33 -10.72 -5.25 -4.14
CA LEU A 33 -9.59 -4.93 -3.28
C LEU A 33 -8.34 -4.66 -4.14
N HIS A 34 -7.75 -3.47 -4.01
CA HIS A 34 -6.58 -3.07 -4.79
C HIS A 34 -5.38 -2.81 -3.86
N LEU A 35 -4.32 -3.61 -4.03
CA LEU A 35 -3.02 -3.35 -3.42
C LEU A 35 -2.28 -2.24 -4.18
N HIS A 36 -1.96 -1.14 -3.51
CA HIS A 36 -1.03 -0.15 -4.02
C HIS A 36 0.41 -0.55 -3.70
N CYS A 37 1.29 -0.46 -4.69
CA CYS A 37 2.73 -0.67 -4.58
C CYS A 37 3.44 0.62 -4.99
N PHE A 38 4.11 1.30 -4.06
CA PHE A 38 4.81 2.55 -4.33
C PHE A 38 6.32 2.39 -4.20
N ALA A 39 7.06 2.78 -5.24
CA ALA A 39 8.45 3.18 -5.12
C ALA A 39 8.52 4.65 -4.69
N LEU A 40 9.22 4.91 -3.59
CA LEU A 40 9.34 6.24 -2.99
C LEU A 40 10.65 6.93 -3.42
N PRO A 41 10.69 8.28 -3.39
CA PRO A 41 9.65 9.20 -2.92
C PRO A 41 8.49 9.37 -3.91
N TYR A 42 7.35 9.87 -3.42
CA TYR A 42 6.22 10.19 -4.30
C TYR A 42 6.56 11.33 -5.29
N THR A 43 6.12 11.16 -6.53
CA THR A 43 6.22 12.19 -7.57
C THR A 43 4.84 12.48 -8.16
N PRO A 44 4.31 13.71 -8.01
CA PRO A 44 4.81 14.81 -7.17
C PRO A 44 4.73 14.51 -5.66
N ARG A 45 5.57 15.20 -4.88
CA ARG A 45 5.72 14.94 -3.43
C ARG A 45 4.40 15.02 -2.66
N TRP A 46 3.52 15.99 -2.96
CA TRP A 46 2.25 16.20 -2.27
C TRP A 46 1.29 14.99 -2.29
N LYS A 47 1.50 14.02 -3.18
CA LYS A 47 0.76 12.75 -3.15
C LYS A 47 0.91 11.98 -1.83
N TYR A 48 1.91 12.28 -1.00
CA TYR A 48 2.02 11.67 0.33
C TYR A 48 0.73 11.87 1.15
N ILE A 49 0.06 13.02 1.02
CA ILE A 49 -1.17 13.37 1.73
C ILE A 49 -2.29 12.39 1.39
N LYS A 50 -2.44 12.04 0.10
CA LYS A 50 -3.44 11.07 -0.37
C LYS A 50 -3.27 9.69 0.26
N TYR A 51 -2.04 9.32 0.60
CA TYR A 51 -1.69 8.02 1.16
C TYR A 51 -1.29 8.10 2.64
N MET A 52 -1.77 9.12 3.37
CA MET A 52 -1.61 9.19 4.82
C MET A 52 -2.55 8.19 5.52
N SER A 53 -2.07 7.65 6.64
CA SER A 53 -2.90 6.85 7.55
C SER A 53 -3.59 7.80 8.54
N LEU A 54 -4.92 7.84 8.53
CA LEU A 54 -5.73 8.71 9.38
C LEU A 54 -6.67 7.86 10.25
N GLY A 55 -6.08 7.04 11.13
CA GLY A 55 -6.82 6.17 12.05
C GLY A 55 -7.63 5.10 11.29
N PRO A 56 -8.97 5.07 11.37
CA PRO A 56 -9.80 4.15 10.60
C PRO A 56 -9.93 4.52 9.11
N LEU A 57 -9.53 5.72 8.72
CA LEU A 57 -9.62 6.27 7.36
C LEU A 57 -8.22 6.43 6.72
N GLY A 58 -8.19 6.59 5.41
CA GLY A 58 -6.96 6.82 4.64
C GLY A 58 -6.27 5.52 4.21
N PHE A 59 -4.95 5.45 4.35
CA PHE A 59 -4.16 4.33 3.86
C PHE A 59 -3.72 3.38 4.99
N ILE A 60 -3.92 2.07 4.82
CA ILE A 60 -3.37 1.04 5.73
C ILE A 60 -2.24 0.29 5.06
N GLU A 61 -1.11 0.17 5.76
CA GLU A 61 0.03 -0.60 5.26
C GLU A 61 -0.28 -2.09 5.22
N ALA A 62 0.18 -2.76 4.16
CA ALA A 62 -0.15 -4.15 3.88
C ALA A 62 0.30 -5.08 5.02
N ASP A 63 1.52 -4.93 5.52
CA ASP A 63 2.06 -5.80 6.57
C ASP A 63 1.26 -5.68 7.87
N LYS A 64 0.93 -4.45 8.30
CA LYS A 64 0.07 -4.19 9.47
C LYS A 64 -1.31 -4.81 9.33
N LEU A 65 -1.90 -4.76 8.15
CA LEU A 65 -3.20 -5.37 7.89
C LEU A 65 -3.10 -6.91 7.95
N ILE A 66 -2.06 -7.48 7.32
CA ILE A 66 -1.82 -8.93 7.33
C ILE A 66 -1.67 -9.42 8.77
N GLU A 67 -0.85 -8.76 9.59
CA GLU A 67 -0.71 -9.09 11.00
C GLU A 67 -2.03 -9.06 11.76
N LYS A 68 -2.87 -8.05 11.50
CA LYS A 68 -4.18 -7.92 12.15
C LYS A 68 -5.16 -9.02 11.76
N ILE A 69 -5.11 -9.53 10.52
CA ILE A 69 -6.05 -10.55 10.03
C ILE A 69 -5.50 -11.97 10.17
N LYS A 70 -4.27 -12.14 10.65
CA LYS A 70 -3.75 -13.48 10.96
C LYS A 70 -4.69 -14.13 11.97
N PRO A 71 -5.10 -15.40 11.73
CA PRO A 71 -5.90 -16.11 12.70
C PRO A 71 -5.15 -16.19 14.03
N SER A 72 -5.85 -15.94 15.12
CA SER A 72 -5.31 -16.18 16.46
C SER A 72 -5.16 -17.69 16.63
N THR A 73 -3.90 -18.15 16.72
CA THR A 73 -3.57 -19.55 16.99
C THR A 73 -3.98 -19.95 18.40
#